data_AF-A0A484U6K0-F1
#
_entry.id   AF-A0A484U6K0-F1
#
_cell.length_a   1.000
_cell.length_b   1.000
_cell.length_c   1.000
_cell.angle_alpha   90.00
_cell.angle_beta   90.00
_cell.angle_gamma   90.00
#
_symmetry.space_group_name_H-M   'P 1'
#
loop_
_entity.id
_entity.type
_entity.pdbx_description
1 polymer ?
#
loop_
_entity_poly.entity_id
_entity_poly.type
_entity_poly.pdbx_seq_one_letter_code
_entity_poly.pdbx_strand_id
1 'polypeptide(L)' 'MAEAAGLHPNYISSVERGERNISIRNIERLARALNVPMAYLVTEEPYS' A
#
# COMPACT_ATOMS: atom_id res chain seq x y z
N MET A 1 8.05 7.58 -0.05
CA MET A 1 7.14 6.42 -0.22
C MET A 1 5.82 6.83 -0.87
N ALA A 2 5.09 7.80 -0.31
CA ALA A 2 3.82 8.30 -0.88
C ALA A 2 3.93 8.88 -2.30
N GLU A 3 4.94 9.71 -2.56
CA GLU A 3 5.19 10.29 -3.89
C GLU A 3 5.54 9.24 -4.94
N ALA A 4 6.29 8.21 -4.58
CA ALA A 4 6.70 7.14 -5.50
C ALA A 4 5.50 6.28 -5.96
N ALA A 5 4.48 6.13 -5.11
CA ALA A 5 3.21 5.50 -5.49
C ALA A 5 2.24 6.49 -6.15
N GLY A 6 2.55 7.80 -6.19
CA GLY A 6 1.66 8.87 -6.61
C GLY A 6 0.39 8.98 -5.74
N LEU A 7 0.53 8.71 -4.44
CA LEU A 7 -0.54 8.81 -3.44
C LEU A 7 -0.27 10.00 -2.53
N HIS A 8 -1.32 10.73 -2.17
CA HIS A 8 -1.20 11.84 -1.23
C HIS A 8 -0.80 11.32 0.16
N PRO A 9 0.15 11.93 0.88
CA PRO A 9 0.58 11.47 2.22
C PRO A 9 -0.58 11.27 3.20
N ASN A 10 -1.55 12.21 3.23
CA ASN A 10 -2.76 12.09 4.05
C ASN A 10 -3.62 10.86 3.70
N TYR A 11 -3.66 10.44 2.43
CA TYR A 11 -4.40 9.26 2.01
C TYR A 11 -3.75 7.99 2.56
N ILE A 12 -2.43 7.87 2.47
CA ILE A 12 -1.70 6.73 3.06
C ILE A 12 -1.89 6.68 4.57
N SER A 13 -1.75 7.82 5.23
CA SER A 13 -1.88 7.90 6.68
C SER A 13 -3.27 7.46 7.17
N SER A 14 -4.35 7.80 6.46
CA SER A 14 -5.69 7.30 6.77
C SER A 14 -5.89 5.82 6.43
N VAL A 15 -5.22 5.29 5.40
CA VAL A 15 -5.25 3.85 5.07
C VAL A 15 -4.54 3.03 6.16
N GLU A 16 -3.36 3.46 6.61
CA GLU A 16 -2.59 2.78 7.67
C GLU A 16 -3.33 2.77 9.00
N ARG A 17 -4.13 3.81 9.30
CA ARG A 17 -5.01 3.85 10.48
C ARG A 17 -6.33 3.10 10.32
N GLY A 18 -6.58 2.46 9.18
CA GLY A 18 -7.84 1.76 8.90
C GLY A 18 -9.06 2.67 8.72
N GLU A 19 -8.86 3.99 8.59
CA GLU A 19 -9.93 4.98 8.42
C GLU A 19 -10.50 4.97 6.99
N ARG A 20 -9.74 4.44 6.03
CA ARG A 20 -10.15 4.36 4.63
C ARG A 20 -9.79 3.00 4.01
N ASN A 21 -10.74 2.45 3.27
CA ASN A 21 -10.50 1.30 2.41
C ASN A 21 -9.63 1.72 1.22
N ILE A 22 -8.49 1.04 1.07
CA ILE A 22 -7.62 1.20 -0.09
C ILE A 22 -8.12 0.35 -1.26
N SER A 23 -8.11 0.90 -2.46
CA SER A 23 -8.46 0.13 -3.67
C SER A 23 -7.31 -0.78 -4.10
N ILE A 24 -7.61 -1.92 -4.72
CA ILE A 24 -6.60 -2.86 -5.26
C ILE A 24 -5.59 -2.15 -6.19
N ARG A 25 -6.05 -1.19 -7.01
CA ARG A 25 -5.17 -0.40 -7.89
C ARG A 25 -4.14 0.41 -7.10
N ASN A 26 -4.51 0.96 -5.94
CA ASN A 26 -3.58 1.71 -5.11
C ASN A 26 -2.62 0.78 -4.36
N ILE A 27 -3.07 -0.42 -3.97
CA ILE A 27 -2.19 -1.46 -3.40
C ILE A 27 -1.12 -1.86 -4.44
N GLU A 28 -1.52 -2.09 -5.70
CA GLU A 28 -0.58 -2.40 -6.78
C GLU A 28 0.46 -1.28 -6.98
N ARG A 29 0.02 -0.01 -6.99
CA ARG A 29 0.93 1.14 -7.12
C ARG A 29 1.91 1.23 -5.95
N LEU A 30 1.46 0.98 -4.73
CA LEU A 30 2.30 0.91 -3.54
C LEU A 30 3.32 -0.22 -3.64
N ALA A 31 2.89 -1.43 -4.02
CA ALA A 31 3.76 -2.59 -4.18
C ALA A 31 4.87 -2.32 -5.21
N ARG A 32 4.53 -1.74 -6.37
CA ARG A 32 5.49 -1.33 -7.40
C ARG A 32 6.46 -0.27 -6.87
N ALA A 33 5.97 0.74 -6.17
CA ALA A 33 6.81 1.80 -5.60
C ALA A 33 7.76 1.30 -4.51
N LEU A 34 7.36 0.26 -3.78
CA LEU A 34 8.17 -0.39 -2.74
C LEU A 34 9.04 -1.53 -3.30
N ASN A 35 8.91 -1.86 -4.59
CA ASN A 35 9.57 -2.99 -5.24
C ASN A 35 9.38 -4.33 -4.50
N VAL A 36 8.14 -4.58 -4.06
CA VAL A 36 7.74 -5.84 -3.39
C VAL A 36 6.54 -6.46 -4.11
N PRO A 37 6.33 -7.79 -3.99
CA PRO A 37 5.11 -8.42 -4.48
C PRO A 37 3.88 -7.83 -3.77
N MET A 38 2.78 -7.63 -4.51
CA MET A 38 1.52 -7.12 -3.94
C MET A 38 1.01 -7.96 -2.76
N ALA A 39 1.28 -9.27 -2.78
CA ALA A 39 0.92 -10.19 -1.71
C ALA A 39 1.49 -9.75 -0.35
N TYR A 40 2.68 -9.14 -0.30
CA TYR A 40 3.29 -8.65 0.94
C TYR A 40 2.48 -7.55 1.63
N LEU A 41 1.60 -6.84 0.91
CA LEU A 41 0.78 -5.77 1.46
C LEU A 41 -0.60 -6.24 1.94
N VAL A 42 -0.97 -7.50 1.66
CA VAL A 42 -2.32 -8.04 1.92
C VAL A 42 -2.30 -9.38 2.65
N THR A 43 -1.11 -9.84 3.06
CA THR A 43 -0.90 -11.06 3.85
C THR A 43 -0.63 -10.69 5.30
N GLU A 44 -1.15 -11.48 6.24
CA GLU A 44 -0.85 -11.34 7.66
C GLU A 44 0.50 -12.00 8.02
N GLU A 45 0.97 -12.95 7.21
CA GLU A 45 2.24 -13.66 7.42
C GLU A 45 3.21 -13.44 6.23
N PRO A 46 4.49 -13.11 6.49
CA PRO A 46 5.50 -13.10 5.44
C PRO A 46 5.73 -14.53 4.92
N TYR A 47 5.85 -14.68 3.59
CA TYR A 47 6.30 -15.96 3.00
C TYR A 47 7.66 -16.34 3.59
N SER A 48 7.73 -17.53 4.21
CA SER A 48 8.95 -18.14 4.76
C SER A 48 9.94 -18.52 3.68
#